data_AF-A0A645BTX2-F1
#
_entry.id   AF-A0A645BTX2-F1
#
_cell.length_a   1.000
_cell.length_b   1.000
_cell.length_c   1.000
_cell.angle_alpha   90.00
_cell.angle_beta   90.00
_cell.angle_gamma   90.00
#
_symmetry.space_group_name_H-M   'P 1'
#
loop_
_entity.id
_entity.type
_entity.pdbx_description
1 polymer ?
#
loop_
_entity_poly.entity_id
_entity_poly.type
_entity_poly.pdbx_seq_one_letter_code
_entity_poly.pdbx_strand_id
1 'polypeptide(L)' 'MRKCKANIYKNREKTTVFGLFHCWGSEFEEFENGPGNYTVAIIEMSDGTIKTAGPSELQFLPDSFSMPGWGEEDD' A
#
# COMPACT_ATOMS: atom_id res chain seq x y z
N MET A 1 1.71 -13.86 2.82
CA MET A 1 2.08 -12.54 2.23
C MET A 1 2.95 -11.77 3.22
N ARG A 2 3.78 -10.82 2.77
CA ARG A 2 4.69 -10.10 3.67
C ARG A 2 4.00 -8.89 4.30
N LYS A 3 4.15 -8.69 5.61
CA LYS A 3 3.69 -7.47 6.28
C LYS A 3 4.45 -6.27 5.75
N CYS A 4 3.76 -5.18 5.47
CA CYS A 4 4.39 -3.93 5.04
C CYS A 4 3.69 -2.72 5.65
N LYS A 5 4.44 -1.63 5.77
CA LYS A 5 3.86 -0.28 5.86
C LYS A 5 4.11 0.46 4.56
N ALA A 6 3.20 1.35 4.21
CA ALA A 6 3.35 2.24 3.07
C ALA A 6 2.88 3.65 3.41
N ASN A 7 3.49 4.67 2.79
CA ASN A 7 2.95 6.02 2.79
C ASN A 7 2.05 6.19 1.56
N ILE A 8 0.79 6.55 1.79
CA ILE A 8 -0.18 6.86 0.73
C ILE A 8 -0.42 8.37 0.74
N TYR A 9 -0.49 8.97 -0.45
CA TYR A 9 -0.72 10.40 -0.62
C TYR A 9 -2.10 10.62 -1.23
N LYS A 10 -2.96 11.38 -0.54
CA LYS A 10 -4.26 11.81 -1.07
C LYS A 10 -4.39 13.31 -0.83
N ASN A 11 -4.64 14.10 -1.87
CA ASN A 11 -4.72 15.56 -1.77
C ASN A 11 -3.51 16.21 -1.07
N ARG A 12 -2.30 15.68 -1.31
CA ARG A 12 -1.03 16.06 -0.64
C ARG A 12 -0.95 15.73 0.85
N GLU A 13 -1.97 15.11 1.42
CA GLU A 13 -1.93 14.55 2.76
C GLU A 13 -1.30 13.16 2.73
N LYS A 14 -0.38 12.91 3.66
CA LYS A 14 0.31 11.63 3.81
C LYS A 14 -0.34 10.81 4.91
N THR A 15 -0.72 9.58 4.59
CA THR A 15 -1.23 8.59 5.55
C THR A 15 -0.34 7.36 5.54
N THR A 16 0.13 6.93 6.71
CA THR A 16 0.83 5.64 6.85
C THR A 16 -0.20 4.52 7.00
N VAL A 17 -0.13 3.52 6.14
CA VAL A 17 -1.02 2.35 6.18
C VAL A 17 -0.21 1.08 6.46
N PHE A 18 -0.87 0.08 7.06
CA PHE A 18 -0.30 -1.24 7.34
C PHE A 18 -1.14 -2.29 6.65
N GLY A 19 -0.51 -3.08 5.77
CA GLY A 19 -1.19 -4.17 5.07
C GLY A 19 -0.26 -5.33 4.71
N LEU A 20 -0.76 -6.20 3.85
CA LEU A 20 -0.03 -7.34 3.31
C LEU A 20 0.38 -7.04 1.86
N PHE A 21 1.68 -7.12 1.58
CA PHE A 21 2.18 -7.05 0.22
C PHE A 21 1.74 -8.29 -0.57
N HIS A 22 0.93 -8.06 -1.61
CA HIS A 22 0.44 -9.08 -2.51
C HIS A 22 1.46 -9.32 -3.64
N CYS A 23 1.72 -8.29 -4.45
CA CYS A 23 2.71 -8.34 -5.54
C CYS A 23 3.08 -6.92 -6.04
N TRP A 24 3.94 -6.85 -7.05
CA TRP A 24 4.16 -5.63 -7.84
C TRP A 24 3.18 -5.58 -9.01
N GLY A 25 2.72 -4.37 -9.35
CA GLY A 25 1.87 -4.08 -10.50
C GLY A 25 2.33 -2.84 -11.25
N SER A 26 1.59 -2.48 -12.30
CA SER A 26 1.77 -1.24 -13.06
C SER A 26 0.51 -0.41 -12.92
N GLU A 27 0.66 0.83 -12.48
CA GLU A 27 -0.38 1.84 -12.53
C GLU A 27 -0.15 2.75 -13.75
N PHE A 28 -1.15 3.56 -14.06
CA PHE A 28 -1.20 4.39 -15.26
C PHE A 28 -1.77 5.76 -14.88
N GLU A 29 -1.13 6.81 -15.38
CA GLU A 29 -1.59 8.18 -15.24
C GLU A 29 -1.50 8.90 -16.59
N GLU A 30 -2.58 9.61 -16.96
CA GLU A 30 -2.59 10.44 -18.15
C GLU A 30 -2.06 11.83 -17.81
N PHE A 31 -0.98 12.22 -18.48
CA PHE A 31 -0.44 13.57 -18.40
C PHE A 31 -0.71 14.33 -19.71
N GLU A 32 -0.59 15.66 -19.67
CA GLU A 32 -0.73 16.51 -20.86
C GLU A 32 0.23 16.10 -22.01
N ASN A 33 1.41 15.58 -21.66
CA ASN A 33 2.43 15.12 -22.61
C ASN A 33 2.28 13.63 -23.00
N GLY A 34 1.17 13.00 -22.63
CA GLY A 34 0.88 11.59 -22.91
C GLY A 34 0.87 10.70 -21.66
N PRO A 35 0.62 9.40 -21.86
CA PRO A 35 0.48 8.45 -20.76
C PRO A 35 1.83 8.10 -20.11
N GLY A 36 1.84 8.00 -18.78
CA GLY A 36 2.93 7.40 -18.02
C GLY A 36 2.46 6.16 -17.28
N ASN A 37 3.27 5.11 -17.28
CA ASN A 37 3.07 3.95 -16.42
C ASN A 37 4.16 3.90 -15.35
N TYR A 38 3.82 3.47 -14.14
CA TYR A 38 4.78 3.37 -13.05
C TYR A 38 4.52 2.13 -12.20
N THR A 39 5.61 1.57 -11.67
CA THR A 39 5.54 0.39 -10.81
C THR A 39 4.93 0.75 -9.47
N VAL A 40 4.00 -0.08 -8.98
CA VAL A 40 3.38 0.06 -7.67
C VAL A 40 3.37 -1.28 -6.93
N ALA A 41 3.47 -1.23 -5.61
CA ALA A 41 3.12 -2.36 -4.76
C ALA A 41 1.60 -2.44 -4.63
N ILE A 42 1.05 -3.66 -4.74
CA ILE A 42 -0.35 -3.97 -4.45
C ILE A 42 -0.42 -4.47 -3.00
N ILE A 43 -1.20 -3.78 -2.18
CA ILE A 43 -1.28 -3.99 -0.73
C ILE A 43 -2.73 -4.32 -0.36
N GLU A 44 -2.93 -5.48 0.27
CA GLU A 44 -4.21 -5.89 0.84
C GLU A 44 -4.34 -5.34 2.27
N MET A 45 -5.48 -4.71 2.57
CA MET A 45 -5.83 -4.12 3.85
C MET A 45 -6.72 -5.05 4.69
N SER A 46 -6.87 -4.78 5.99
CA SER A 46 -7.63 -5.68 6.88
C SER A 46 -9.12 -5.72 6.58
N ASP A 47 -9.66 -4.64 6.01
CA ASP A 47 -11.03 -4.54 5.52
C ASP A 47 -11.23 -5.19 4.13
N GLY A 48 -10.21 -5.88 3.61
CA GLY A 48 -10.21 -6.50 2.29
C GLY A 48 -10.02 -5.52 1.13
N THR A 49 -9.88 -4.21 1.39
CA THR A 49 -9.61 -3.23 0.34
C THR A 49 -8.17 -3.33 -0.15
N ILE A 50 -7.91 -2.79 -1.36
CA ILE A 50 -6.59 -2.74 -1.97
C ILE A 50 -6.08 -1.31 -2.00
N LYS A 51 -4.80 -1.12 -1.67
CA LYS A 51 -4.06 0.14 -1.86
C LYS A 51 -2.85 -0.08 -2.75
N THR A 52 -2.46 0.96 -3.47
CA THR A 52 -1.22 1.01 -4.26
C THR A 52 -0.22 1.96 -3.62
N ALA A 53 1.07 1.62 -3.67
CA ALA A 53 2.14 2.51 -3.21
C ALA A 53 3.38 2.42 -4.11
N GLY A 54 4.09 3.53 -4.32
CA GLY A 54 5.34 3.53 -5.05
C GLY A 54 6.45 2.76 -4.31
N PRO A 55 7.49 2.25 -5.01
CA PRO A 55 8.57 1.49 -4.40
C PRO A 55 9.32 2.24 -3.28
N SER A 56 9.46 3.56 -3.40
CA SER A 56 10.10 4.41 -2.38
C SER A 56 9.28 4.56 -1.10
N GLU A 57 7.98 4.29 -1.16
CA GLU A 57 7.06 4.49 -0.05
C GLU A 57 6.79 3.20 0.75
N LEU A 58 7.26 2.05 0.27
CA LEU A 58 7.01 0.74 0.88
C LEU A 58 8.18 0.28 1.75
N GLN A 59 7.87 -0.21 2.95
CA GLN A 59 8.82 -0.93 3.80
C GLN A 59 8.23 -2.26 4.27
N PHE A 60 8.95 -3.36 4.03
CA PHE A 60 8.62 -4.64 4.66
C PHE A 60 8.90 -4.61 6.15
N LEU A 61 7.99 -5.21 6.91
CA LEU A 61 8.05 -5.30 8.35
C LEU A 61 8.47 -6.72 8.77
N PRO A 62 9.11 -6.87 9.94
CA PRO A 62 9.44 -8.19 10.47
C PRO A 62 8.16 -8.97 10.81
N ASP A 63 8.25 -10.30 10.82
CA ASP A 63 7.11 -11.16 11.14
C ASP A 63 6.58 -10.93 12.57
N SER A 64 7.46 -10.51 13.48
CA SER A 64 7.13 -10.13 14.86
C SER A 64 6.33 -8.84 15.01
N PHE A 65 6.16 -8.06 13.93
CA PHE A 65 5.37 -6.83 13.98
C PHE A 65 3.88 -7.14 14.14
N SER A 66 3.23 -6.53 15.15
CA SER A 66 1.78 -6.57 15.30
C SER A 66 1.13 -5.56 14.35
N MET A 67 0.24 -6.02 13.49
CA MET A 67 -0.42 -5.20 12.46
C MET A 67 -1.63 -4.51 13.08
N PRO A 68 -1.65 -3.17 13.17
CA PRO A 68 -2.82 -2.45 13.69
C PRO A 68 -4.05 -2.72 12.82
N GLY A 69 -5.20 -3.00 13.44
CA GLY A 69 -6.48 -3.25 12.76
C GLY A 69 -6.59 -4.61 12.06
N TRP A 70 -5.67 -5.54 12.33
CA TRP A 70 -5.75 -6.94 11.86
C TRP A 70 -5.91 -7.88 13.07
N GLY A 71 -7.06 -8.55 13.17
CA GLY A 71 -7.32 -9.57 14.20
C GLY A 71 -7.90 -9.05 15.52
N GLU A 72 -8.35 -7.78 15.57
CA GLU A 72 -9.30 -7.31 16.59
C GLU A 72 -10.70 -7.49 16.00
N GLU A 73 -11.45 -8.48 16.49
CA GLU A 73 -12.90 -8.51 16.29
C GLU A 73 -13.48 -7.40 17.16
N ASP A 74 -14.24 -6.48 16.56
CA ASP A 74 -15.05 -5.52 17.31
C ASP A 74 -16.14 -6.32 18.05
N ASP A 75 -15.89 -6.67 19.32
CA ASP A 75 -16.87 -7.28 20.24
C ASP A 75 -18.10 -6.38 20.49
#